data_AF-A0A7R8W2L9-F1
#
_entry.id   AF-A0A7R8W2L9-F1
#
_cell.length_a   1.000
_cell.length_b   1.000
_cell.length_c   1.000
_cell.angle_alpha   90.00
_cell.angle_beta   90.00
_cell.angle_gamma   90.00
#
_symmetry.space_group_name_H-M   'P 1'
#
loop_
_entity.id
_entity.type
_entity.pdbx_description
1 polymer ?
#
loop_
_entity_poly.entity_id
_entity_poly.type
_entity_poly.pdbx_seq_one_letter_code
_entity_poly.pdbx_strand_id
1 'polypeptide(L)'
;MNVLRFLRGCKFNEEKTKNKLVNYYTMRSQLPEWFGNRDPELPQLVELLDMGDQELPQMVELLDMGVFLPLRHHDYEGHLVVIVRTAVHNPQVHRQNDVFKIGKMIVDLCMEEDEMFSVYGVVALFDLTGVSLGHAKQLPPSVIRKAVHAWQNCFPVRIRKMEFFNAPVHVNVVLNIFKRFMTDKLRQRVSANK
;
A
#
# COMPACT_ATOMS: atom_id res chain seq x y z
N MET A 1 10.11 9.25 -11.00
CA MET A 1 10.78 8.04 -10.44
C MET A 1 12.10 7.79 -11.16
N ASN A 2 13.24 7.78 -10.47
CA ASN A 2 14.57 7.59 -11.07
C ASN A 2 14.91 6.08 -11.23
N VAL A 3 15.56 5.71 -12.33
CA VAL A 3 16.06 4.34 -12.62
C VAL A 3 16.95 3.77 -11.51
N LEU A 4 17.71 4.61 -10.78
CA LEU A 4 18.57 4.20 -9.69
C LEU A 4 17.80 3.45 -8.59
N ARG A 5 16.55 3.84 -8.31
CA ARG A 5 15.70 3.16 -7.33
C ARG A 5 15.36 1.73 -7.78
N PHE A 6 15.10 1.53 -9.07
CA PHE A 6 14.89 0.21 -9.67
C PHE A 6 16.15 -0.66 -9.59
N LEU A 7 17.31 -0.10 -9.91
CA LEU A 7 18.58 -0.79 -9.78
C LEU A 7 18.83 -1.23 -8.33
N ARG A 8 18.68 -0.34 -7.34
CA ARG A 8 18.81 -0.66 -5.91
C ARG A 8 17.85 -1.78 -5.48
N GLY A 9 16.56 -1.65 -5.82
CA GLY A 9 15.53 -2.66 -5.51
C GLY A 9 15.79 -4.03 -6.14
N CYS A 10 16.45 -4.06 -7.30
CA CYS A 10 16.80 -5.26 -8.07
C CYS A 10 18.24 -5.74 -7.83
N LYS A 11 18.97 -5.19 -6.86
CA LYS A 11 20.40 -5.50 -6.60
C LYS A 11 21.28 -5.33 -7.85
N PHE A 12 21.03 -4.28 -8.62
CA PHE A 12 21.72 -3.95 -9.88
C PHE A 12 21.65 -5.02 -10.97
N ASN A 13 20.72 -5.98 -10.85
CA ASN A 13 20.44 -6.91 -11.93
C ASN A 13 19.65 -6.19 -13.03
N GLU A 14 20.26 -6.03 -14.20
CA GLU A 14 19.72 -5.24 -15.31
C GLU A 14 18.39 -5.79 -15.84
N GLU A 15 18.31 -7.10 -16.08
CA GLU A 15 17.09 -7.74 -16.60
C GLU A 15 15.90 -7.58 -15.65
N LYS A 16 16.11 -7.83 -14.35
CA LYS A 16 15.08 -7.61 -13.32
C LYS A 16 14.68 -6.14 -13.23
N THR A 17 15.64 -5.23 -13.40
CA THR A 17 15.40 -3.79 -13.42
C THR A 17 14.49 -3.41 -14.59
N LYS A 18 14.81 -3.86 -15.81
CA LYS A 18 13.99 -3.64 -17.02
C LYS A 18 12.57 -4.18 -16.84
N ASN A 19 12.44 -5.44 -16.41
CA ASN A 19 11.13 -6.08 -16.22
C ASN A 19 10.30 -5.35 -15.16
N LYS A 20 10.90 -4.96 -14.04
CA LYS A 20 10.20 -4.25 -12.97
C LYS A 20 9.78 -2.83 -13.39
N LEU A 21 10.61 -2.15 -14.18
CA LEU A 21 10.29 -0.84 -14.73
C LEU A 21 9.10 -0.91 -15.69
N VAL A 22 9.08 -1.88 -16.61
CA VAL A 22 7.94 -2.13 -17.49
C VAL A 22 6.67 -2.40 -16.68
N ASN A 23 6.72 -3.36 -15.75
CA ASN A 23 5.58 -3.71 -14.90
C ASN A 23 5.05 -2.52 -14.09
N TYR A 24 5.95 -1.66 -13.60
CA TYR A 24 5.59 -0.47 -12.84
C TYR A 24 4.75 0.51 -13.66
N TYR A 25 5.19 0.84 -14.88
CA TYR A 25 4.45 1.76 -15.75
C TYR A 25 3.20 1.12 -16.36
N THR A 26 3.25 -0.16 -16.74
CA THR A 26 2.08 -0.90 -17.22
C THR A 26 0.97 -0.92 -16.17
N MET A 27 1.30 -1.24 -14.91
CA MET A 27 0.31 -1.24 -13.83
C MET A 27 -0.33 0.14 -13.63
N ARG A 28 0.46 1.22 -13.70
CA ARG A 28 -0.05 2.59 -13.58
C ARG A 28 -1.05 2.95 -14.69
N SER A 29 -0.75 2.52 -15.91
CA SER A 29 -1.64 2.72 -17.05
C SER A 29 -2.91 1.89 -16.95
N GLN A 30 -2.84 0.66 -16.43
CA GLN A 30 -3.96 -0.28 -16.39
C GLN A 30 -4.86 -0.15 -15.16
N LEU A 31 -4.43 0.55 -14.12
CA LEU A 31 -5.18 0.70 -12.86
C LEU A 31 -5.46 2.19 -12.54
N PRO A 32 -6.27 2.88 -13.37
CA PRO A 32 -6.63 4.28 -13.10
C PRO A 32 -7.34 4.45 -11.75
N GLU A 33 -8.03 3.41 -11.25
CA GLU A 33 -8.64 3.42 -9.91
C GLU A 33 -7.61 3.60 -8.79
N TRP A 34 -6.35 3.22 -9.01
CA TRP A 34 -5.28 3.42 -8.05
C TRP A 34 -4.41 4.61 -8.42
N PHE A 35 -4.18 4.89 -9.71
CA PHE A 35 -3.13 5.82 -10.15
C PHE A 35 -3.63 7.12 -10.81
N GLY A 36 -4.92 7.23 -11.14
CA GLY A 36 -5.53 8.46 -11.66
C GLY A 36 -6.08 9.35 -10.54
N ASN A 37 -6.19 10.66 -10.82
CA ASN A 37 -6.78 11.69 -9.96
C ASN A 37 -6.32 11.58 -8.50
N ARG A 38 -5.06 11.98 -8.27
CA ARG A 38 -4.33 11.83 -7.00
C ARG A 38 -3.92 13.14 -6.36
N ASP A 39 -4.38 14.26 -6.91
CA ASP A 39 -4.12 15.56 -6.33
C ASP A 39 -5.11 15.78 -5.17
N PRO A 40 -4.63 15.83 -3.91
CA PRO A 40 -5.50 16.03 -2.75
C PRO A 40 -6.07 17.46 -2.67
N GLU A 41 -5.50 18.41 -3.43
CA GLU A 41 -5.89 19.83 -3.48
C GLU A 41 -6.74 20.16 -4.71
N LEU A 42 -7.18 19.16 -5.48
CA LEU A 42 -8.00 19.35 -6.69
C LEU A 42 -9.13 20.36 -6.42
N PRO A 43 -9.27 21.45 -7.20
CA PRO A 43 -10.21 22.54 -6.89
C PRO A 43 -11.68 22.12 -6.71
N GLN A 44 -12.12 21.05 -7.40
CA GLN A 44 -13.47 20.50 -7.19
C GLN A 44 -13.67 19.95 -5.76
N LEU A 45 -12.60 19.61 -5.05
CA LEU A 45 -12.60 19.19 -3.65
C LEU A 45 -12.62 20.39 -2.70
N VAL A 46 -11.99 21.50 -3.08
CA VAL A 46 -11.93 22.75 -2.30
C VAL A 46 -13.25 23.54 -2.39
N GLU A 47 -13.85 23.64 -3.58
CA GLU A 47 -15.15 24.30 -3.77
C GLU A 47 -16.29 23.61 -2.99
N LEU A 48 -16.19 22.30 -2.76
CA LEU A 48 -17.15 21.54 -1.94
C LEU A 48 -16.92 21.75 -0.43
N LEU A 49 -15.69 22.06 -0.01
CA LEU A 49 -15.34 22.32 1.39
C LEU A 49 -15.75 23.72 1.87
N ASP A 50 -15.73 24.71 0.97
CA ASP A 50 -16.14 26.08 1.29
C ASP A 50 -17.68 26.25 1.43
N MET A 51 -18.47 25.24 1.06
CA MET A 51 -19.95 25.29 1.10
C MET A 51 -20.58 24.67 2.37
N GLY A 52 -19.81 24.50 3.44
CA GLY A 52 -20.30 24.42 4.83
C GLY A 52 -21.05 23.16 5.27
N ASP A 53 -21.63 22.36 4.36
CA ASP A 53 -22.51 21.23 4.73
C ASP A 53 -22.33 19.97 3.85
N GLN A 54 -21.24 19.85 3.08
CA GLN A 54 -20.99 18.66 2.26
C GLN A 54 -19.80 17.82 2.74
N GLU A 55 -19.98 16.50 2.67
CA GLU A 55 -19.02 15.47 3.06
C GLU A 55 -17.60 15.82 2.55
N LEU A 56 -16.61 15.75 3.44
CA LEU A 56 -15.19 15.86 3.09
C LEU A 56 -14.92 14.91 1.92
N PRO A 57 -14.24 15.35 0.85
CA PRO A 57 -13.84 14.47 -0.23
C PRO A 57 -13.18 13.21 0.33
N GLN A 58 -13.74 12.03 0.01
CA GLN A 58 -13.36 10.76 0.64
C GLN A 58 -11.84 10.50 0.65
N MET A 59 -11.09 11.06 -0.29
CA MET A 59 -9.62 11.00 -0.31
C MET A 59 -8.96 11.79 0.81
N VAL A 60 -9.41 13.00 1.11
CA VAL A 60 -8.91 13.82 2.23
C VAL A 60 -9.31 13.18 3.55
N GLU A 61 -10.55 12.68 3.65
CA GLU A 61 -11.00 11.92 4.82
C GLU A 61 -10.11 10.70 5.10
N LEU A 62 -9.80 9.89 4.07
CA LEU A 62 -8.93 8.73 4.21
C LEU A 62 -7.48 9.09 4.58
N LEU A 63 -6.99 10.26 4.16
CA LEU A 63 -5.68 10.79 4.54
C LEU A 63 -5.67 11.19 6.02
N ASP A 64 -6.68 11.94 6.46
CA ASP A 64 -6.83 12.39 7.86
C ASP A 64 -7.05 11.22 8.82
N MET A 65 -7.80 10.19 8.38
CA MET A 65 -7.92 8.93 9.10
C MET A 65 -6.59 8.18 9.23
N GLY A 66 -5.55 8.55 8.48
CA GLY A 66 -4.20 8.02 8.57
C GLY A 66 -4.16 6.49 8.46
N VAL A 67 -4.71 5.94 7.37
CA VAL A 67 -4.71 4.49 7.13
C VAL A 67 -3.29 3.94 6.98
N PHE A 68 -2.37 4.72 6.40
CA PHE A 68 -0.96 4.37 6.25
C PHE A 68 -0.10 5.44 6.91
N LEU A 69 0.75 5.03 7.85
CA LEU A 69 1.59 5.92 8.66
C LEU A 69 3.05 5.46 8.56
N PRO A 70 3.83 6.03 7.62
CA PRO A 70 5.28 5.90 7.64
C PRO A 70 5.83 6.56 8.91
N LEU A 71 6.66 5.85 9.65
CA LEU A 71 7.33 6.43 10.81
C LEU A 71 8.44 7.38 10.36
N ARG A 72 8.67 8.43 11.15
CA ARG A 72 9.72 9.43 10.89
C ARG A 72 11.13 8.85 10.97
N HIS A 73 11.31 7.79 11.77
CA HIS A 73 12.58 7.13 11.97
C HIS A 73 12.51 5.70 11.45
N HIS A 74 13.61 5.28 10.85
CA HIS A 74 13.85 3.90 10.45
C HIS A 74 14.07 3.00 11.66
N ASP A 75 13.93 1.69 11.46
CA ASP A 75 14.41 0.73 12.44
C ASP A 75 15.95 0.70 12.52
N TYR A 76 16.49 -0.10 13.44
CA TYR A 76 17.94 -0.21 13.64
C TYR A 76 18.70 -0.81 12.44
N GLU A 77 17.99 -1.43 11.49
CA GLU A 77 18.56 -1.96 10.24
C GLU A 77 18.37 -0.97 9.06
N GLY A 78 17.82 0.22 9.32
CA GLY A 78 17.60 1.26 8.32
C GLY A 78 16.34 1.07 7.48
N HIS A 79 15.43 0.17 7.84
CA HIS A 79 14.18 -0.02 7.11
C HIS A 79 13.16 1.08 7.43
N LEU A 80 12.44 1.53 6.41
CA LEU A 80 11.25 2.36 6.65
C LEU A 80 10.18 1.48 7.30
N VAL A 81 9.66 1.92 8.44
CA VAL A 81 8.56 1.24 9.12
C VAL A 81 7.26 1.94 8.75
N VAL A 82 6.27 1.17 8.29
CA VAL A 82 4.93 1.70 7.95
C VAL A 82 3.89 0.96 8.77
N ILE A 83 3.12 1.71 9.56
CA ILE A 83 1.94 1.18 10.26
C ILE A 83 0.73 1.32 9.33
N VAL A 84 0.01 0.23 9.13
CA VAL A 84 -1.21 0.17 8.32
C VAL A 84 -2.37 -0.16 9.24
N ARG A 85 -3.20 0.86 9.53
CA ARG A 85 -4.38 0.71 10.38
C ARG A 85 -5.55 0.25 9.53
N THR A 86 -5.70 -1.06 9.37
CA THR A 86 -6.46 -1.63 8.25
C THR A 86 -7.96 -1.37 8.28
N ALA A 87 -8.54 -1.07 9.44
CA ALA A 87 -9.98 -0.91 9.62
C ALA A 87 -10.40 0.42 10.29
N VAL A 88 -9.54 1.46 10.23
CA VAL A 88 -9.93 2.80 10.70
C VAL A 88 -10.94 3.47 9.76
N HIS A 89 -11.02 3.01 8.52
CA HIS A 89 -12.00 3.48 7.53
C HIS A 89 -13.30 2.68 7.65
N ASN A 90 -14.43 3.29 7.28
CA ASN A 90 -15.72 2.59 7.18
C ASN A 90 -15.87 1.89 5.82
N PRO A 91 -16.00 0.55 5.73
CA PRO A 91 -16.10 -0.18 4.47
C PRO A 91 -17.49 -0.12 3.80
N GLN A 92 -18.46 0.59 4.39
CA GLN A 92 -19.72 0.93 3.72
C GLN A 92 -19.66 2.28 3.01
N VAL A 93 -18.73 3.15 3.43
CA VAL A 93 -18.55 4.50 2.89
C VAL A 93 -17.36 4.53 1.93
N HIS A 94 -16.22 4.02 2.40
CA HIS A 94 -14.95 4.06 1.67
C HIS A 94 -14.74 2.80 0.85
N ARG A 95 -14.33 2.98 -0.41
CA ARG A 95 -13.98 1.87 -1.28
C ARG A 95 -12.52 1.48 -1.06
N GLN A 96 -12.25 0.18 -1.07
CA GLN A 96 -10.92 -0.38 -0.89
C GLN A 96 -9.92 0.07 -1.97
N ASN A 97 -10.42 0.40 -3.17
CA ASN A 97 -9.57 0.99 -4.23
C ASN A 97 -9.08 2.39 -3.87
N ASP A 98 -9.89 3.20 -3.18
CA ASP A 98 -9.49 4.54 -2.73
C ASP A 98 -8.49 4.43 -1.58
N VAL A 99 -8.69 3.47 -0.67
CA VAL A 99 -7.70 3.12 0.35
C VAL A 99 -6.37 2.70 -0.29
N PHE A 100 -6.41 1.86 -1.34
CA PHE A 100 -5.18 1.52 -2.08
C PHE A 100 -4.58 2.72 -2.79
N LYS A 101 -5.38 3.61 -3.38
CA LYS A 101 -4.90 4.85 -4.00
C LYS A 101 -4.10 5.68 -3.00
N ILE A 102 -4.63 5.93 -1.80
CA ILE A 102 -3.93 6.64 -0.73
C ILE A 102 -2.64 5.93 -0.34
N GLY A 103 -2.68 4.61 -0.11
CA GLY A 103 -1.48 3.85 0.20
C GLY A 103 -0.41 3.93 -0.90
N LYS A 104 -0.81 3.99 -2.17
CA LYS A 104 0.13 4.13 -3.29
C LYS A 104 0.68 5.54 -3.43
N MET A 105 -0.10 6.59 -3.11
CA MET A 105 0.40 7.96 -3.01
C MET A 105 1.47 8.08 -1.92
N ILE A 106 1.21 7.52 -0.73
CA ILE A 106 2.16 7.54 0.38
C ILE A 106 3.44 6.78 0.03
N VAL A 107 3.35 5.62 -0.62
CA VAL A 107 4.52 4.88 -1.10
C VAL A 107 5.31 5.67 -2.12
N ASP A 108 4.65 6.36 -3.06
CA ASP A 108 5.31 7.20 -4.06
C ASP A 108 6.07 8.35 -3.40
N LEU A 109 5.46 9.01 -2.42
CA LEU A 109 6.09 10.08 -1.64
C LEU A 109 7.28 9.55 -0.83
N CYS A 110 7.14 8.43 -0.12
CA CYS A 110 8.26 7.81 0.60
C CYS A 110 9.41 7.44 -0.34
N MET A 111 9.11 6.98 -1.54
CA MET A 111 10.15 6.72 -2.54
C MET A 111 10.85 7.98 -3.01
N GLU A 112 10.14 9.10 -3.07
CA GLU A 112 10.67 10.39 -3.50
C GLU A 112 11.58 11.01 -2.45
N GLU A 113 11.09 11.09 -1.22
CA GLU A 113 11.71 11.78 -0.08
C GLU A 113 12.80 10.94 0.62
N ASP A 114 12.66 9.61 0.63
CA ASP A 114 13.56 8.73 1.38
C ASP A 114 14.35 7.78 0.45
N GLU A 115 15.62 8.11 0.24
CA GLU A 115 16.53 7.23 -0.50
C GLU A 115 16.72 5.87 0.17
N MET A 116 16.71 5.81 1.50
CA MET A 116 16.91 4.60 2.30
C MET A 116 15.81 3.59 2.06
N PHE A 117 14.60 4.03 1.70
CA PHE A 117 13.50 3.16 1.32
C PHE A 117 13.85 2.22 0.15
N SER A 118 14.60 2.72 -0.84
CA SER A 118 15.09 1.92 -1.98
C SER A 118 16.33 1.08 -1.64
N VAL A 119 17.13 1.52 -0.67
CA VAL A 119 18.37 0.87 -0.24
C VAL A 119 18.07 -0.25 0.75
N TYR A 120 17.47 0.04 1.89
CA TYR A 120 17.26 -0.94 2.96
C TYR A 120 15.96 -1.71 2.78
N GLY A 121 14.90 -1.03 2.33
CA GLY A 121 13.57 -1.61 2.12
C GLY A 121 12.58 -1.19 3.21
N VAL A 122 11.54 -2.01 3.39
CA VAL A 122 10.37 -1.67 4.22
C VAL A 122 9.93 -2.79 5.15
N VAL A 123 9.54 -2.41 6.35
CA VAL A 123 8.77 -3.23 7.30
C VAL A 123 7.35 -2.67 7.37
N ALA A 124 6.36 -3.49 7.07
CA ALA A 124 4.95 -3.11 7.14
C ALA A 124 4.27 -3.82 8.31
N LEU A 125 3.67 -3.04 9.21
CA LEU A 125 2.95 -3.50 10.39
C LEU A 125 1.45 -3.27 10.17
N PHE A 126 0.69 -4.34 9.99
CA PHE A 126 -0.75 -4.32 9.74
C PHE A 126 -1.51 -4.55 11.05
N ASP A 127 -2.11 -3.49 11.56
CA ASP A 127 -3.06 -3.57 12.66
C ASP A 127 -4.42 -4.03 12.12
N LEU A 128 -4.87 -5.21 12.54
CA LEU A 128 -6.14 -5.81 12.12
C LEU A 128 -7.27 -5.55 13.12
N THR A 129 -7.06 -4.70 14.13
CA THR A 129 -8.10 -4.27 15.07
C THR A 129 -9.29 -3.69 14.31
N GLY A 130 -10.49 -4.22 14.56
CA GLY A 130 -11.73 -3.72 13.94
C GLY A 130 -12.02 -4.25 12.52
N VAL A 131 -11.17 -5.11 11.95
CA VAL A 131 -11.43 -5.67 10.61
C VAL A 131 -12.71 -6.50 10.60
N SER A 132 -13.73 -5.94 9.98
CA SER A 132 -15.04 -6.57 9.77
C SER A 132 -15.14 -7.37 8.46
N LEU A 133 -16.21 -8.17 8.32
CA LEU A 133 -16.52 -8.83 7.04
C LEU A 133 -16.77 -7.83 5.90
N GLY A 134 -17.18 -6.59 6.19
CA GLY A 134 -17.34 -5.54 5.20
C GLY A 134 -16.02 -5.23 4.48
N HIS A 135 -14.93 -5.11 5.24
CA HIS A 135 -13.59 -4.95 4.68
C HIS A 135 -13.18 -6.17 3.83
N ALA A 136 -13.41 -7.37 4.34
CA ALA A 136 -13.07 -8.61 3.63
C ALA A 136 -13.81 -8.76 2.29
N LYS A 137 -15.09 -8.35 2.23
CA LYS A 137 -15.90 -8.38 0.99
C LYS A 137 -15.34 -7.46 -0.10
N GLN A 138 -14.65 -6.37 0.26
CA GLN A 138 -14.01 -5.48 -0.70
C GLN A 138 -12.65 -5.99 -1.22
N LEU A 139 -12.19 -7.15 -0.75
CA LEU A 139 -10.94 -7.79 -1.17
C LEU A 139 -11.20 -9.11 -1.91
N PRO A 140 -11.88 -9.11 -3.08
CA PRO A 140 -11.98 -10.30 -3.90
C PRO A 140 -10.59 -10.75 -4.39
N PRO A 141 -10.42 -12.04 -4.77
CA PRO A 141 -9.13 -12.57 -5.21
C PRO A 141 -8.46 -11.76 -6.34
N SER A 142 -9.23 -11.14 -7.24
CA SER A 142 -8.71 -10.27 -8.31
C SER A 142 -8.00 -9.03 -7.76
N VAL A 143 -8.57 -8.38 -6.76
CA VAL A 143 -7.99 -7.20 -6.08
C VAL A 143 -6.76 -7.60 -5.27
N ILE A 144 -6.84 -8.71 -4.53
CA ILE A 144 -5.69 -9.24 -3.77
C ILE A 144 -4.52 -9.55 -4.72
N ARG A 145 -4.80 -10.18 -5.87
CA ARG A 145 -3.78 -10.47 -6.88
C ARG A 145 -3.11 -9.21 -7.40
N LYS A 146 -3.87 -8.16 -7.73
CA LYS A 146 -3.32 -6.84 -8.12
C LYS A 146 -2.40 -6.28 -7.03
N ALA A 147 -2.84 -6.33 -5.76
CA ALA A 147 -2.09 -5.77 -4.64
C ALA A 147 -0.76 -6.51 -4.40
N VAL A 148 -0.79 -7.85 -4.45
CA VAL A 148 0.41 -8.68 -4.34
C VAL A 148 1.34 -8.49 -5.53
N HIS A 149 0.81 -8.43 -6.76
CA HIS A 149 1.60 -8.16 -7.96
C HIS A 149 2.33 -6.81 -7.88
N ALA A 150 1.62 -5.76 -7.44
CA ALA A 150 2.19 -4.43 -7.27
C ALA A 150 3.46 -4.46 -6.40
N TRP A 151 3.38 -5.08 -5.23
CA TRP A 151 4.49 -5.14 -4.28
C TRP A 151 5.62 -6.06 -4.71
N GLN A 152 5.31 -7.20 -5.32
CA GLN A 152 6.34 -8.15 -5.74
C GLN A 152 7.09 -7.68 -7.00
N ASN A 153 6.35 -7.25 -8.01
CA ASN A 153 6.84 -7.17 -9.38
C ASN A 153 6.90 -5.75 -9.95
N CYS A 154 6.22 -4.78 -9.34
CA CYS A 154 6.16 -3.41 -9.86
C CYS A 154 7.01 -2.44 -9.03
N PHE A 155 6.76 -2.34 -7.72
CA PHE A 155 7.47 -1.36 -6.88
C PHE A 155 8.94 -1.77 -6.68
N PRO A 156 9.91 -0.86 -6.87
CA PRO A 156 11.34 -1.15 -6.70
C PRO A 156 11.78 -1.00 -5.24
N VAL A 157 10.99 -1.58 -4.34
CA VAL A 157 11.25 -1.60 -2.90
C VAL A 157 11.29 -3.05 -2.43
N ARG A 158 12.17 -3.33 -1.48
CA ARG A 158 12.30 -4.65 -0.87
C ARG A 158 11.44 -4.73 0.38
N ILE A 159 10.37 -5.52 0.34
CA ILE A 159 9.65 -5.90 1.55
C ILE A 159 10.60 -6.74 2.41
N ARG A 160 10.77 -6.37 3.68
CA ARG A 160 11.60 -7.07 4.65
C ARG A 160 10.76 -7.90 5.60
N LYS A 161 9.68 -7.30 6.11
CA LYS A 161 8.68 -7.96 6.95
C LYS A 161 7.30 -7.40 6.66
N MET A 162 6.30 -8.28 6.69
CA MET A 162 4.88 -7.94 6.75
C MET A 162 4.32 -8.61 7.99
N GLU A 163 4.07 -7.83 9.03
CA GLU A 163 3.59 -8.34 10.30
C GLU A 163 2.12 -7.96 10.49
N PHE A 164 1.28 -8.96 10.69
CA PHE A 164 -0.14 -8.78 10.98
C PHE A 164 -0.36 -9.05 12.46
N PHE A 165 -1.03 -8.14 13.17
CA PHE A 165 -1.32 -8.27 14.59
C PHE A 165 -2.78 -7.88 14.88
N ASN A 166 -3.30 -8.27 16.04
CA ASN A 166 -4.71 -8.11 16.43
C ASN A 166 -5.68 -8.75 15.42
N ALA A 167 -5.30 -9.90 14.85
CA ALA A 167 -6.06 -10.57 13.80
C ALA A 167 -7.30 -11.29 14.35
N PRO A 168 -8.54 -10.90 13.98
CA PRO A 168 -9.70 -11.67 14.37
C PRO A 168 -9.77 -12.98 13.57
N VAL A 169 -10.41 -14.01 14.15
CA VAL A 169 -10.35 -15.40 13.65
C VAL A 169 -10.80 -15.53 12.17
N HIS A 170 -11.77 -14.71 11.74
CA HIS A 170 -12.30 -14.73 10.36
C HIS A 170 -11.33 -14.19 9.30
N VAL A 171 -10.30 -13.42 9.68
CA VAL A 171 -9.36 -12.80 8.72
C VAL A 171 -8.37 -13.81 8.12
N ASN A 172 -8.26 -15.00 8.72
CA ASN A 172 -7.43 -16.09 8.20
C ASN A 172 -7.75 -16.45 6.74
N VAL A 173 -9.02 -16.35 6.31
CA VAL A 173 -9.42 -16.64 4.91
C VAL A 173 -8.75 -15.65 3.95
N VAL A 174 -8.83 -14.35 4.24
CA VAL A 174 -8.23 -13.30 3.40
C VAL A 174 -6.71 -13.45 3.36
N LEU A 175 -6.07 -13.63 4.52
CA LEU A 175 -4.61 -13.83 4.60
C LEU A 175 -4.15 -15.07 3.82
N ASN A 176 -4.93 -16.15 3.83
CA ASN A 176 -4.63 -17.35 3.05
C ASN A 176 -4.70 -17.08 1.54
N ILE A 177 -5.65 -16.25 1.07
CA ILE A 177 -5.71 -15.84 -0.35
C ILE A 177 -4.51 -14.97 -0.71
N PHE A 178 -4.11 -14.03 0.16
CA PHE A 178 -2.87 -13.26 -0.02
C PHE A 178 -1.67 -14.19 -0.20
N LYS A 179 -1.46 -15.13 0.73
CA LYS A 179 -0.34 -16.08 0.69
C LYS A 179 -0.31 -16.92 -0.59
N ARG A 180 -1.47 -17.29 -1.16
CA ARG A 180 -1.56 -18.05 -2.42
C ARG A 180 -1.00 -17.29 -3.62
N PHE A 181 -1.12 -15.97 -3.66
CA PHE A 181 -0.57 -15.14 -4.75
C PHE A 181 0.88 -14.71 -4.52
N MET A 182 1.44 -14.99 -3.34
CA MET A 182 2.80 -14.64 -2.98
C MET A 182 3.80 -15.69 -3.47
N THR A 183 4.98 -15.21 -3.90
CA THR A 183 6.18 -16.03 -4.08
C THR A 183 6.64 -16.60 -2.74
N ASP A 184 7.36 -17.72 -2.74
CA ASP A 184 7.87 -18.34 -1.50
C ASP A 184 8.71 -17.34 -0.68
N LYS A 185 9.53 -16.54 -1.37
CA LYS A 185 10.34 -15.47 -0.76
C LYS A 185 9.50 -14.41 -0.04
N LEU A 186 8.34 -14.03 -0.58
CA LEU A 186 7.46 -13.07 0.10
C LEU A 186 6.70 -13.75 1.24
N ARG A 187 6.25 -15.00 1.07
CA ARG A 187 5.57 -15.75 2.14
C ARG A 187 6.44 -15.90 3.39
N GLN A 188 7.74 -16.15 3.24
CA GLN A 188 8.70 -16.23 4.35
C GLN A 188 8.86 -14.92 5.14
N ARG A 189 8.39 -13.78 4.59
CA ARG A 189 8.46 -12.46 5.23
C ARG A 189 7.14 -12.07 5.90
N VAL A 190 6.13 -12.93 5.83
CA VAL A 190 4.81 -12.69 6.41
C VAL A 190 4.72 -13.41 7.75
N SER A 191 4.52 -12.64 8.82
CA SER A 191 4.19 -13.15 10.16
C SER A 191 2.79 -12.68 10.56
N ALA A 192 2.01 -13.54 11.20
CA ALA A 192 0.73 -13.16 11.79
C ALA A 192 0.71 -13.58 13.26
N ASN A 193 0.69 -12.60 14.15
CA ASN A 193 0.56 -12.81 15.59
C ASN A 193 -0.93 -12.68 15.94
N LYS A 194 -1.43 -13.64 16.72
CA LYS A 194 -2.80 -13.62 17.23
C LYS A 194 -2.90 -12.70 18.43
#